data_AF-A0A927RFK8-F1
#
_entry.id   AF-A0A927RFK8-F1
#
_cell.length_a   1.000
_cell.length_b   1.000
_cell.length_c   1.000
_cell.angle_alpha   90.00
_cell.angle_beta   90.00
_cell.angle_gamma   90.00
#
_symmetry.space_group_name_H-M   'P 1'
#
loop_
_entity.id
_entity.type
_entity.pdbx_description
1 polymer ?
#
loop_
_entity_poly.entity_id
_entity_poly.type
_entity_poly.pdbx_seq_one_letter_code
_entity_poly.pdbx_strand_id
1 'polypeptide(L)' 'MVDSKITDISTLQLPNGNQRDLDIASYAVPELRSEALAAQSAQINAVSGATYTSEGYVESLQSALDRARV' A
#
# COMPACT_ATOMS: atom_id res chain seq x y z
N MET A 1 23.29 -10.79 0.06
CA MET A 1 22.64 -9.91 1.04
C MET A 1 21.35 -9.48 0.39
N VAL A 2 20.21 -10.00 0.85
CA VAL A 2 18.93 -9.42 0.45
C VAL A 2 18.81 -8.19 1.34
N ASP A 3 19.02 -7.01 0.76
CA ASP A 3 18.75 -5.76 1.48
C ASP A 3 17.31 -5.85 1.99
N SER A 4 17.15 -5.89 3.31
CA SER A 4 15.88 -5.92 4.05
C SER A 4 15.06 -4.63 3.87
N LYS A 5 15.17 -3.98 2.71
CA LYS A 5 14.42 -2.80 2.34
C LYS A 5 13.22 -3.21 1.52
N ILE A 6 12.10 -2.52 1.74
CA ILE A 6 10.94 -2.65 0.87
C ILE A 6 11.38 -2.23 -0.52
N THR A 7 11.47 -3.19 -1.43
CA THR A 7 11.91 -3.00 -2.82
C THR A 7 10.74 -3.13 -3.79
N ASP A 8 9.71 -3.88 -3.40
CA ASP A 8 8.49 -4.06 -4.17
C ASP A 8 7.30 -4.23 -3.22
N ILE A 9 6.19 -3.55 -3.52
CA ILE A 9 4.91 -3.74 -2.82
C ILE A 9 3.91 -4.23 -3.86
N SER A 10 3.64 -5.52 -3.82
CA SER A 10 2.65 -6.15 -4.70
C SER A 10 1.31 -6.18 -3.96
N THR A 11 0.37 -5.33 -4.40
CA THR A 11 -1.01 -5.37 -3.91
C THR A 11 -1.67 -6.62 -4.46
N LEU A 12 -1.78 -7.66 -3.61
CA LEU A 12 -2.33 -8.97 -3.97
C LEU A 12 -3.82 -8.91 -4.35
N GLN A 13 -4.55 -7.90 -3.87
CA GLN A 13 -5.96 -7.68 -4.18
C GLN A 13 -6.28 -6.18 -4.15
N LEU A 14 -6.65 -5.64 -5.30
CA LEU A 14 -7.49 -4.45 -5.34
C LEU A 14 -8.87 -4.89 -4.83
N PRO A 15 -9.51 -4.15 -3.91
CA PRO A 15 -10.86 -4.49 -3.49
C PRO A 15 -11.76 -4.53 -4.72
N ASN A 16 -12.55 -5.61 -4.85
CA ASN A 16 -13.51 -5.86 -5.91
C ASN A 16 -14.74 -4.92 -5.78
N GLY A 17 -14.50 -3.65 -5.45
CA GLY A 17 -15.50 -2.64 -5.18
C GLY A 17 -16.16 -2.12 -6.46
N ASN A 18 -16.84 -0.98 -6.32
CA ASN A 18 -17.47 -0.34 -7.47
C ASN A 18 -16.41 0.21 -8.42
N GLN A 19 -16.79 0.49 -9.67
CA GLN A 19 -15.89 1.12 -10.67
C GLN A 19 -15.15 2.34 -10.11
N ARG A 20 -15.84 3.12 -9.27
CA ARG A 20 -15.28 4.28 -8.58
C ARG A 20 -14.12 3.95 -7.65
N ASP A 21 -14.20 2.83 -6.92
CA ASP A 21 -13.14 2.40 -6.01
C ASP A 21 -11.91 1.94 -6.79
N LEU A 22 -12.12 1.31 -7.96
CA LEU A 22 -11.05 0.96 -8.89
C LEU A 22 -10.38 2.21 -9.47
N ASP A 23 -11.17 3.20 -9.88
CA ASP A 23 -10.64 4.48 -10.37
C ASP A 23 -9.83 5.18 -9.27
N ILE A 24 -10.35 5.18 -8.03
CA ILE A 24 -9.67 5.74 -6.88
C ILE A 24 -8.36 5.02 -6.59
N ALA A 25 -8.41 3.69 -6.54
CA ALA A 25 -7.24 2.88 -6.29
C ALA A 25 -6.20 3.00 -7.41
N SER A 26 -6.61 3.21 -8.66
CA SER A 26 -5.69 3.35 -9.79
C SER A 26 -4.73 4.53 -9.64
N TYR A 27 -5.19 5.65 -9.05
CA TYR A 27 -4.32 6.81 -8.77
C TYR A 27 -3.71 6.75 -7.36
N ALA A 28 -4.43 6.21 -6.37
CA ALA A 28 -3.96 6.20 -4.98
C ALA A 28 -2.87 5.14 -4.74
N VAL A 29 -2.98 3.93 -5.32
CA VAL A 29 -2.01 2.84 -5.13
C VAL A 29 -0.58 3.24 -5.49
N PRO A 30 -0.27 3.85 -6.66
CA PRO A 30 1.10 4.24 -6.98
C PRO A 30 1.65 5.32 -6.03
N GLU A 31 0.81 6.25 -5.56
CA GLU A 31 1.19 7.28 -4.60
C GLU A 31 1.50 6.69 -3.22
N LEU A 32 0.59 5.86 -2.67
CA LEU A 32 0.77 5.10 -1.44
C LEU A 32 2.02 4.20 -1.49
N ARG A 33 2.28 3.60 -2.65
CA ARG A 33 3.47 2.78 -2.88
C ARG A 33 4.75 3.60 -2.83
N SER A 34 4.77 4.76 -3.45
CA SER A 34 5.94 5.65 -3.39
C SER A 34 6.18 6.15 -1.97
N GLU A 35 5.14 6.55 -1.24
CA GLU A 35 5.24 6.92 0.17
C GLU A 35 5.76 5.75 1.01
N ALA A 36 5.25 4.54 0.81
CA ALA A 36 5.65 3.37 1.58
C ALA A 36 7.11 2.98 1.33
N LEU A 37 7.56 3.05 0.07
CA LEU A 37 8.97 2.83 -0.27
C LEU A 37 9.88 3.90 0.31
N ALA A 38 9.43 5.17 0.35
CA ALA A 38 10.18 6.26 0.95
C ALA A 38 10.22 6.16 2.48
N ALA A 39 9.08 5.86 3.11
CA ALA A 39 8.93 5.71 4.55
C ALA A 39 9.55 4.40 5.07
N GLN A 40 9.76 3.41 4.19
CA GLN A 40 10.17 2.04 4.55
C GLN A 40 9.28 1.45 5.65
N SER A 41 8.00 1.84 5.69
CA SER A 41 7.05 1.39 6.70
C SER A 41 5.61 1.41 6.17
N ALA A 42 4.70 0.77 6.89
CA ALA A 42 3.28 0.85 6.63
C ALA A 42 2.64 2.17 7.10
N GLN A 43 3.42 3.04 7.73
CA GLN A 43 2.92 4.26 8.36
C GLN A 43 2.91 5.41 7.33
N ILE A 44 2.06 5.27 6.31
CA ILE A 44 1.88 6.23 5.22
C ILE A 44 0.57 7.00 5.38
N ASN A 45 0.45 8.14 4.71
CA ASN A 45 -0.74 8.96 4.82
C ASN A 45 -1.84 8.43 3.90
N ALA A 46 -3.09 8.48 4.37
CA ALA A 46 -4.21 8.15 3.52
C ALA A 46 -4.38 9.22 2.42
N VAL A 47 -4.52 8.77 1.18
CA VAL A 47 -4.78 9.67 0.04
C VAL A 47 -6.21 10.21 0.14
N SER A 48 -6.37 11.52 -0.05
CA SER A 48 -7.67 12.19 0.02
C SER A 48 -8.65 11.60 -1.00
N GLY A 49 -9.79 11.09 -0.52
CA GLY A 49 -10.79 10.40 -1.35
C GLY A 49 -10.54 8.90 -1.53
N ALA A 50 -9.42 8.37 -1.03
CA ALA A 50 -9.04 6.97 -1.11
C ALA A 50 -8.86 6.32 0.27
N THR A 51 -9.59 6.76 1.28
CA THR A 51 -9.46 6.27 2.67
C THR A 51 -9.56 4.75 2.74
N TYR A 52 -10.60 4.16 2.11
CA TYR A 52 -10.81 2.72 2.11
C TYR A 52 -9.64 1.95 1.47
N THR A 53 -9.16 2.42 0.32
CA THR A 53 -8.00 1.82 -0.36
C THR A 53 -6.73 1.98 0.47
N SER A 54 -6.53 3.15 1.08
CA SER A 54 -5.33 3.47 1.86
C SER A 54 -5.27 2.62 3.13
N GLU A 55 -6.37 2.47 3.86
CA GLU A 55 -6.43 1.64 5.06
C GLU A 55 -6.13 0.17 4.74
N GLY A 56 -6.77 -0.41 3.72
CA GLY A 56 -6.51 -1.79 3.31
C GLY A 56 -5.08 -2.00 2.79
N TYR A 57 -4.52 -0.99 2.12
CA TYR A 57 -3.13 -1.00 1.68
C TYR A 57 -2.16 -0.99 2.87
N VAL A 58 -2.38 -0.10 3.85
CA VAL A 58 -1.59 0.00 5.08
C VAL A 58 -1.63 -1.31 5.86
N GLU A 59 -2.80 -1.91 6.06
CA GLU A 59 -2.96 -3.16 6.80
C GLU A 59 -2.24 -4.33 6.11
N SER A 60 -2.37 -4.42 4.79
CA SER A 60 -1.67 -5.41 3.97
C SER A 60 -0.15 -5.21 4.00
N LEU A 61 0.29 -3.95 3.91
CA LEU A 61 1.70 -3.59 3.95
C LEU A 61 2.30 -3.88 5.32
N GLN A 62 1.59 -3.56 6.41
CA GLN A 62 2.02 -3.87 7.77
C GLN A 62 2.16 -5.38 7.97
N SER A 63 1.18 -6.16 7.51
CA SER A 63 1.27 -7.62 7.51
C SER A 63 2.45 -8.14 6.69
N ALA A 64 2.74 -7.52 5.54
CA ALA A 64 3.88 -7.88 4.69
C ALA A 64 5.22 -7.55 5.36
N LEU A 65 5.31 -6.40 6.04
CA LEU A 65 6.48 -5.98 6.82
C LEU A 65 6.72 -6.90 8.02
N ASP A 66 5.66 -7.21 8.76
CA ASP A 66 5.72 -8.15 9.89
C ASP A 66 6.17 -9.55 9.43
N ARG A 67 5.71 -9.99 8.25
CA ARG A 67 6.17 -11.24 7.62
C ARG A 67 7.60 -11.16 7.11
N ALA A 68 8.00 -10.02 6.55
CA ALA A 68 9.36 -9.78 6.10
C ALA A 68 10.35 -9.71 7.26
N ARG A 69 9.89 -9.48 8.50
CA ARG A 69 10.70 -9.38 9.72
C ARG A 69 11.90 -8.45 9.51
N VAL A 70 11.64 -7.29 8.93
CA VAL A 70 12.62 -6.22 8.74
C VAL A 70 12.54 -5.20 9.85
#